data_AF-A0A6G0IR40-F1
#
_entry.id   AF-A0A6G0IR40-F1
#
_cell.length_a   1.000
_cell.length_b   1.000
_cell.length_c   1.000
_cell.angle_alpha   90.00
_cell.angle_beta   90.00
_cell.angle_gamma   90.00
#
_symmetry.space_group_name_H-M   'P 1'
#
loop_
_entity.id
_entity.type
_entity.pdbx_description
1 polymer ?
#
loop_
_entity_poly.entity_id
_entity_poly.type
_entity_poly.pdbx_seq_one_letter_code
_entity_poly.pdbx_strand_id
1 'polypeptide(L)'
;MSVTTGLCAVSSHAGRQYHFVYELKTWTEARSYCREKYTDLATIDNMEDMNTLNSMVDLSKMADIEYKHRAWIGLYDDLDSWRWSLSNKGSDVTFVLINKTMTWTEAQNYCRTNYTDLASVRNMTENQKIQDLKASTTKRVIKLRVLKKTSGQDLNDPAVNEQMLEQLRQRLKDHGVNPDDVKLSWRKQADGKVFHKVEKKTEKKTKKTEL
;
A
#
# COMPACT_ATOMS: atom_id res chain seq x y z
N MET A 1 46.42 -28.22 14.94
CA MET A 1 44.98 -28.53 15.02
C MET A 1 44.26 -27.28 15.46
N SER A 2 43.54 -26.61 14.57
CA SER A 2 42.46 -25.68 14.95
C SER A 2 41.31 -25.99 14.02
N VAL A 3 40.25 -26.54 14.62
CA VAL A 3 39.02 -26.92 13.95
C VAL A 3 38.29 -25.62 13.62
N THR A 4 38.09 -25.33 12.34
CA THR A 4 37.24 -24.23 11.89
C THR A 4 35.82 -24.47 12.42
N THR A 5 35.33 -23.57 13.27
CA THR A 5 33.91 -23.52 13.63
C THR A 5 33.11 -23.23 12.38
N GLY A 6 32.40 -24.25 11.89
CA GLY A 6 31.47 -24.13 10.77
C GLY A 6 30.26 -23.29 11.16
N LEU A 7 29.84 -22.40 10.26
CA LEU A 7 28.53 -21.78 10.33
C LEU A 7 27.53 -22.68 9.60
N CYS A 8 26.73 -23.42 10.35
CA CYS A 8 25.55 -24.06 9.80
C CYS A 8 24.39 -23.07 9.87
N ALA A 9 23.82 -22.72 8.71
CA ALA A 9 22.46 -22.25 8.62
C ALA A 9 21.72 -23.19 7.68
N VAL A 10 20.83 -24.02 8.20
CA VAL A 10 19.78 -24.60 7.37
C VAL A 10 18.75 -23.51 7.20
N SER A 11 19.01 -22.56 6.29
CA SER A 11 17.91 -21.81 5.72
C SER A 11 17.17 -22.75 4.79
N SER A 12 16.30 -23.58 5.36
CA SER A 12 15.19 -24.12 4.61
C SER A 12 13.99 -23.21 4.85
N HIS A 13 14.06 -21.96 4.39
CA HIS A 13 12.88 -21.46 3.70
C HIS A 13 12.81 -22.29 2.41
N ALA A 14 12.29 -23.51 2.52
CA ALA A 14 11.92 -24.26 1.35
C ALA A 14 10.85 -23.40 0.68
N GLY A 15 11.24 -22.68 -0.38
CA GLY A 15 10.31 -21.86 -1.14
C GLY A 15 9.13 -22.73 -1.51
N ARG A 16 7.92 -22.28 -1.17
CA ARG A 16 6.71 -23.00 -1.54
C ARG A 16 6.66 -23.08 -3.05
N GLN A 17 6.66 -24.29 -3.59
CA GLN A 17 6.51 -24.51 -5.01
C GLN A 17 5.02 -24.64 -5.32
N TYR A 18 4.51 -23.74 -6.17
CA TYR A 18 3.12 -23.73 -6.58
C TYR A 18 2.94 -24.44 -7.92
N HIS A 19 1.79 -25.09 -8.10
CA HIS A 19 1.39 -25.71 -9.36
C HIS A 19 -0.05 -25.31 -9.69
N PHE A 20 -0.26 -24.75 -10.89
CA PHE A 20 -1.57 -24.34 -11.35
C PHE A 20 -2.27 -25.47 -12.12
N VAL A 21 -3.45 -25.89 -11.65
CA VAL A 21 -4.27 -26.92 -12.30
C VAL A 21 -5.37 -26.23 -13.12
N TYR A 22 -5.34 -26.40 -14.44
CA TYR A 22 -6.26 -25.73 -15.37
C TYR A 22 -7.60 -26.45 -15.54
N GLU A 23 -7.71 -27.70 -15.11
CA GLU A 23 -8.94 -28.48 -15.20
C GLU A 23 -10.03 -27.88 -14.30
N LEU A 24 -11.23 -27.71 -14.86
CA LEU A 24 -12.40 -27.27 -14.10
C LEU A 24 -12.79 -28.34 -13.08
N LYS A 25 -12.87 -27.93 -11.82
CA LYS A 25 -13.26 -28.77 -10.68
C LYS A 25 -14.09 -27.93 -9.71
N THR A 26 -15.02 -28.57 -9.01
CA THR A 26 -15.60 -27.97 -7.80
C THR A 26 -14.53 -27.82 -6.72
N TRP A 27 -14.76 -26.99 -5.71
CA TRP A 27 -13.76 -26.77 -4.66
C TRP A 27 -13.35 -28.09 -3.96
N THR A 28 -14.32 -28.95 -3.65
CA THR A 28 -14.07 -30.25 -2.98
C THR A 28 -13.25 -31.19 -3.86
N GLU A 29 -13.54 -31.24 -5.15
CA GLU A 29 -12.77 -32.03 -6.13
C GLU A 29 -11.36 -31.46 -6.31
N ALA A 30 -11.21 -30.13 -6.40
CA ALA A 30 -9.92 -29.46 -6.52
C ALA A 30 -9.04 -29.74 -5.30
N ARG A 31 -9.61 -29.62 -4.08
CA ARG A 31 -8.91 -29.93 -2.83
C ARG A 31 -8.52 -31.40 -2.76
N SER A 32 -9.43 -32.31 -3.09
CA SER A 32 -9.15 -33.75 -3.07
C SER A 32 -8.03 -34.10 -4.06
N TYR A 33 -8.10 -33.56 -5.28
CA TYR A 33 -7.07 -33.73 -6.30
C TYR A 33 -5.71 -33.19 -5.84
N CYS A 34 -5.67 -31.98 -5.26
CA CYS A 34 -4.43 -31.40 -4.77
C CYS A 34 -3.83 -32.19 -3.60
N ARG A 35 -4.63 -32.78 -2.72
CA ARG A 35 -4.15 -33.65 -1.63
C ARG A 35 -3.69 -35.03 -2.11
N GLU A 36 -4.24 -35.50 -3.24
CA GLU A 36 -3.84 -36.78 -3.84
C GLU A 36 -2.55 -36.64 -4.66
N LYS A 37 -2.38 -35.55 -5.41
CA LYS A 37 -1.25 -35.34 -6.34
C LYS A 37 -0.15 -34.43 -5.79
N TYR A 38 -0.48 -33.55 -4.85
CA TYR A 38 0.40 -32.54 -4.27
C TYR A 38 0.20 -32.49 -2.74
N THR A 39 0.47 -31.34 -2.10
CA THR A 39 0.26 -31.17 -0.66
C THR A 39 -1.21 -30.83 -0.33
N ASP A 40 -1.69 -29.66 -0.78
CA ASP A 40 -3.08 -29.19 -0.62
C ASP A 40 -3.31 -28.00 -1.56
N LEU A 41 -4.49 -27.39 -1.53
CA LEU A 41 -4.72 -26.09 -2.17
C LEU A 41 -3.80 -25.02 -1.56
N ALA A 42 -3.30 -24.12 -2.41
CA ALA A 42 -2.35 -23.08 -2.01
C ALA A 42 -2.94 -22.11 -0.98
N THR A 43 -2.24 -21.87 0.14
CA THR A 43 -2.49 -20.75 1.04
C THR A 43 -1.61 -19.56 0.64
N ILE A 44 -2.14 -18.35 0.76
CA ILE A 44 -1.45 -17.11 0.40
C ILE A 44 -1.16 -16.37 1.70
N ASP A 45 0.12 -16.34 2.11
CA ASP A 45 0.47 -15.80 3.43
C ASP A 45 1.05 -14.38 3.34
N ASN A 46 1.49 -13.95 2.17
CA ASN A 46 2.10 -12.65 1.96
C ASN A 46 1.99 -12.19 0.48
N MET A 47 2.52 -11.00 0.19
CA MET A 47 2.46 -10.40 -1.14
C MET A 47 3.38 -11.09 -2.17
N GLU A 48 4.46 -11.73 -1.72
CA GLU A 48 5.36 -12.51 -2.57
C GLU A 48 4.64 -13.76 -3.12
N ASP A 49 3.92 -14.48 -2.27
CA ASP A 49 3.08 -15.63 -2.66
C ASP A 49 2.05 -15.21 -3.72
N MET A 50 1.40 -14.06 -3.53
CA MET A 50 0.41 -13.52 -4.48
C MET A 50 1.03 -13.17 -5.83
N ASN A 51 2.19 -12.50 -5.83
CA ASN A 51 2.89 -12.13 -7.04
C ASN A 51 3.38 -13.37 -7.81
N THR A 52 3.94 -14.33 -7.09
CA THR A 52 4.38 -15.62 -7.65
C THR A 52 3.22 -16.35 -8.30
N LEU A 53 2.08 -16.51 -7.60
CA LEU A 53 0.89 -17.15 -8.16
C LEU A 53 0.37 -16.45 -9.42
N ASN A 54 0.25 -15.12 -9.39
CA ASN A 54 -0.21 -14.34 -10.55
C ASN A 54 0.71 -14.51 -11.78
N SER A 55 2.02 -14.63 -11.56
CA SER A 55 3.01 -14.78 -12.63
C SER A 55 3.03 -16.18 -13.28
N MET A 56 2.53 -17.20 -12.58
CA MET A 56 2.55 -18.60 -13.03
C MET A 56 1.34 -18.98 -13.90
N VAL A 57 0.28 -18.16 -13.90
CA VAL A 57 -0.97 -18.49 -14.60
C VAL A 57 -0.87 -18.13 -16.08
N ASP A 58 -1.14 -19.13 -16.93
CA ASP A 58 -1.39 -18.94 -18.35
C ASP A 58 -2.89 -18.72 -18.57
N LEU A 59 -3.30 -17.45 -18.67
CA LEU A 59 -4.70 -17.04 -18.83
C LEU A 59 -5.34 -17.64 -20.10
N SER A 60 -4.55 -18.01 -21.11
CA SER A 60 -5.07 -18.60 -22.35
C SER A 60 -5.61 -20.02 -22.17
N LYS A 61 -5.18 -20.71 -21.10
CA LYS A 61 -5.57 -22.10 -20.78
C LYS A 61 -6.73 -22.21 -19.80
N MET A 62 -7.20 -21.09 -19.23
CA MET A 62 -8.34 -21.10 -18.30
C MET A 62 -9.64 -21.35 -19.06
N ALA A 63 -10.29 -22.48 -18.75
CA ALA A 63 -11.30 -23.10 -19.60
C ALA A 63 -12.71 -22.47 -19.54
N ASP A 64 -12.92 -21.34 -18.84
CA ASP A 64 -14.26 -20.80 -18.63
C ASP A 64 -14.44 -19.36 -19.15
N ILE A 65 -15.46 -19.17 -19.98
CA ILE A 65 -15.75 -17.94 -20.72
C ILE A 65 -16.50 -16.93 -19.82
N GLU A 66 -17.17 -17.40 -18.76
CA GLU A 66 -17.99 -16.59 -17.85
C GLU A 66 -17.24 -16.16 -16.57
N TYR A 67 -16.26 -16.94 -16.10
CA TYR A 67 -15.49 -16.70 -14.87
C TYR A 67 -13.98 -16.59 -15.10
N LYS A 68 -13.57 -15.98 -16.22
CA LYS A 68 -12.24 -16.02 -16.86
C LYS A 68 -10.94 -15.88 -16.04
N HIS A 69 -10.97 -15.66 -14.73
CA HIS A 69 -9.76 -15.37 -13.94
C HIS A 69 -9.85 -15.88 -12.49
N ARG A 70 -10.53 -17.01 -12.23
CA ARG A 70 -10.68 -17.55 -10.86
C ARG A 70 -10.08 -18.94 -10.72
N ALA A 71 -9.42 -19.16 -9.59
CA ALA A 71 -8.87 -20.44 -9.17
C ALA A 71 -9.26 -20.70 -7.72
N TRP A 72 -9.47 -21.98 -7.37
CA TRP A 72 -9.65 -22.37 -5.98
C TRP A 72 -8.32 -22.28 -5.23
N ILE A 73 -8.33 -21.61 -4.07
CA ILE A 73 -7.21 -21.55 -3.15
C ILE A 73 -7.60 -22.19 -1.82
N GLY A 74 -6.59 -22.55 -1.03
CA GLY A 74 -6.77 -23.08 0.31
C GLY A 74 -7.17 -21.95 1.24
N LEU A 75 -8.47 -21.88 1.55
CA LEU A 75 -8.93 -21.16 2.74
C LEU A 75 -9.03 -22.20 3.85
N TYR A 76 -8.39 -21.90 4.98
CA TYR A 76 -8.36 -22.76 6.16
C TYR A 76 -9.78 -22.93 6.70
N ASP A 77 -10.29 -24.15 6.58
CA ASP A 77 -11.62 -24.57 7.02
C ASP A 77 -11.51 -24.96 8.50
N ASP A 78 -11.45 -23.98 9.40
CA ASP A 78 -11.74 -24.21 10.82
C ASP A 78 -13.25 -24.39 10.97
N LEU A 79 -13.71 -25.60 10.63
CA LEU A 79 -15.12 -26.00 10.53
C LEU A 79 -15.86 -25.99 11.88
N ASP A 80 -15.17 -25.73 13.01
CA ASP A 80 -15.78 -25.61 14.33
C ASP A 80 -15.80 -24.17 14.89
N SER A 81 -15.17 -23.20 14.23
CA SER A 81 -15.26 -21.79 14.62
C SER A 81 -16.37 -21.07 13.83
N TRP A 82 -17.63 -21.29 14.23
CA TRP A 82 -18.72 -20.41 13.79
C TRP A 82 -18.40 -18.95 14.16
N ARG A 83 -18.27 -18.10 13.15
CA ARG A 83 -18.35 -16.64 13.31
C ARG A 83 -19.24 -16.11 12.21
N TRP A 84 -20.25 -15.33 12.61
CA TRP A 84 -21.27 -14.78 11.72
C TRP A 84 -20.63 -14.18 10.47
N SER A 85 -21.05 -14.66 9.29
CA SER A 85 -20.97 -13.86 8.08
C SER A 85 -21.78 -12.59 8.38
N LEU A 86 -21.12 -11.46 8.56
CA LEU A 86 -21.83 -10.20 8.71
C LEU A 86 -22.75 -10.04 7.51
N SER A 87 -24.03 -10.23 7.79
CA SER A 87 -25.14 -9.70 7.04
C SER A 87 -24.90 -8.22 6.88
N ASN A 88 -24.33 -7.84 5.76
CA ASN A 88 -24.62 -6.58 5.10
C ASN A 88 -24.50 -6.84 3.60
N LYS A 89 -25.64 -7.24 3.02
CA LYS A 89 -25.94 -6.90 1.62
C LYS A 89 -25.94 -5.38 1.54
N GLY A 90 -24.80 -4.82 1.17
CA GLY A 90 -24.64 -3.39 1.00
C GLY A 90 -23.23 -3.12 0.50
N SER A 91 -23.15 -2.59 -0.71
CA SER A 91 -21.95 -2.19 -1.44
C SER A 91 -21.10 -1.09 -0.76
N ASP A 92 -21.23 -0.90 0.56
CA ASP A 92 -20.54 0.14 1.32
C ASP A 92 -19.93 -0.39 2.62
N VAL A 93 -18.81 -1.13 2.48
CA VAL A 93 -17.89 -1.35 3.59
C VAL A 93 -17.16 -0.03 3.86
N THR A 94 -17.31 0.50 5.08
CA THR A 94 -16.61 1.70 5.55
C THR A 94 -15.41 1.27 6.38
N PHE A 95 -14.23 1.77 6.01
CA PHE A 95 -12.98 1.51 6.74
C PHE A 95 -12.66 2.67 7.68
N VAL A 96 -12.16 2.35 8.87
CA VAL A 96 -11.70 3.33 9.87
C VAL A 96 -10.25 3.04 10.20
N LEU A 97 -9.40 4.06 10.12
CA LEU A 97 -7.99 3.96 10.49
C LEU A 97 -7.80 4.43 11.94
N ILE A 98 -7.29 3.54 12.79
CA ILE A 98 -7.01 3.84 14.21
C ILE A 98 -5.52 4.06 14.36
N ASN A 99 -5.11 5.30 14.67
CA ASN A 99 -3.71 5.64 14.89
C ASN A 99 -3.34 5.56 16.38
N LYS A 100 -3.31 4.34 16.92
CA LYS A 100 -2.86 4.05 18.29
C LYS A 100 -1.79 2.97 18.25
N THR A 101 -0.73 3.14 19.04
CA THR A 101 0.30 2.12 19.19
C THR A 101 -0.21 1.03 20.13
N MET A 102 -0.34 -0.19 19.61
CA MET A 102 -0.86 -1.37 20.29
C MET A 102 -0.12 -2.60 19.78
N THR A 103 -0.02 -3.65 20.59
CA THR A 103 0.34 -4.99 20.10
C THR A 103 -0.78 -5.54 19.21
N TRP A 104 -0.49 -6.55 18.39
CA TRP A 104 -1.49 -7.14 17.48
C TRP A 104 -2.75 -7.62 18.22
N THR A 105 -2.55 -8.31 19.36
CA THR A 105 -3.66 -8.84 20.18
C THR A 105 -4.49 -7.71 20.79
N GLU A 106 -3.84 -6.65 21.28
CA GLU A 106 -4.53 -5.46 21.80
C GLU A 106 -5.30 -4.74 20.70
N ALA A 107 -4.72 -4.60 19.50
CA ALA A 107 -5.37 -3.97 18.36
C ALA A 107 -6.61 -4.77 17.90
N GLN A 108 -6.49 -6.09 17.82
CA GLN A 108 -7.61 -6.97 17.48
C GLN A 108 -8.73 -6.88 18.54
N ASN A 109 -8.39 -6.99 19.82
CA ASN A 109 -9.35 -6.87 20.92
C ASN A 109 -10.02 -5.49 20.92
N TYR A 110 -9.26 -4.42 20.70
CA TYR A 110 -9.77 -3.07 20.58
C TYR A 110 -10.75 -2.93 19.42
N CYS A 111 -10.41 -3.45 18.23
CA CYS A 111 -11.28 -3.40 17.06
C CYS A 111 -12.57 -4.20 17.27
N ARG A 112 -12.52 -5.38 17.89
CA ARG A 112 -13.73 -6.17 18.20
C ARG A 112 -14.60 -5.55 19.28
N THR A 113 -14.01 -4.77 20.18
CA THR A 113 -14.74 -4.10 21.28
C THR A 113 -15.42 -2.82 20.81
N ASN A 114 -14.78 -2.06 19.92
CA ASN A 114 -15.23 -0.73 19.50
C ASN A 114 -15.83 -0.70 18.08
N TYR A 115 -15.53 -1.71 17.27
CA TYR A 115 -15.92 -1.85 15.87
C TYR A 115 -16.25 -3.33 15.58
N THR A 116 -16.11 -3.75 14.33
CA THR A 116 -16.34 -5.13 13.91
C THR A 116 -15.13 -6.04 14.21
N ASP A 117 -14.00 -5.81 13.53
CA ASP A 117 -12.73 -6.53 13.68
C ASP A 117 -11.64 -5.77 12.91
N LEU A 118 -10.42 -6.29 12.88
CA LEU A 118 -9.38 -5.86 11.93
C LEU A 118 -9.87 -6.04 10.49
N ALA A 119 -9.54 -5.07 9.64
CA ALA A 119 -9.96 -5.06 8.24
C ALA A 119 -9.31 -6.21 7.45
N SER A 120 -10.13 -6.98 6.74
CA SER A 120 -9.69 -7.95 5.73
C SER A 120 -9.98 -7.36 4.36
N VAL A 121 -8.96 -7.27 3.51
CA VAL A 121 -9.08 -6.72 2.14
C VAL A 121 -9.56 -7.82 1.20
N ARG A 122 -10.76 -7.68 0.63
CA ARG A 122 -11.40 -8.73 -0.18
C ARG A 122 -11.27 -8.52 -1.69
N ASN A 123 -10.93 -7.30 -2.11
CA ASN A 123 -10.81 -6.93 -3.52
C ASN A 123 -9.98 -5.64 -3.69
N MET A 124 -9.69 -5.30 -4.95
CA MET A 124 -8.88 -4.13 -5.29
C MET A 124 -9.54 -2.80 -4.91
N THR A 125 -10.87 -2.71 -4.98
CA THR A 125 -11.61 -1.49 -4.61
C THR A 125 -11.47 -1.19 -3.11
N GLU A 126 -11.57 -2.22 -2.26
CA GLU A 126 -11.33 -2.10 -0.82
C GLU A 126 -9.88 -1.73 -0.51
N ASN A 127 -8.93 -2.32 -1.24
CA ASN A 127 -7.51 -1.97 -1.11
C ASN A 127 -7.28 -0.48 -1.39
N GLN A 128 -7.88 0.05 -2.46
CA GLN A 128 -7.77 1.46 -2.81
C GLN A 128 -8.36 2.37 -1.72
N LYS A 129 -9.55 2.04 -1.19
CA LYS A 129 -10.17 2.79 -0.08
C LYS A 129 -9.25 2.86 1.15
N ILE A 130 -8.55 1.79 1.48
CA ILE A 130 -7.59 1.75 2.60
C ILE A 130 -6.35 2.62 2.31
N GLN A 131 -5.83 2.58 1.09
CA GLN A 131 -4.69 3.42 0.69
C GLN A 131 -5.03 4.92 0.78
N ASP A 132 -6.24 5.30 0.35
CA ASP A 132 -6.69 6.69 0.43
C ASP A 132 -6.82 7.17 1.89
N LEU A 133 -7.27 6.29 2.81
CA LEU A 133 -7.32 6.59 4.25
C LEU A 133 -5.94 6.79 4.85
N LYS A 134 -4.95 5.96 4.48
CA LYS A 134 -3.55 6.11 4.91
C LYS A 134 -2.93 7.42 4.41
N ALA A 135 -3.17 7.76 3.14
CA ALA A 135 -2.68 9.00 2.54
C ALA A 135 -3.28 10.26 3.20
N SER A 136 -4.50 10.15 3.76
CA SER A 136 -5.20 11.25 4.42
C SER A 136 -4.63 11.59 5.80
N THR A 137 -4.07 10.62 6.53
CA THR A 137 -3.74 10.78 7.96
C THR A 137 -2.64 11.78 8.29
N THR A 138 -1.84 12.25 7.33
CA THR A 138 -0.78 13.25 7.63
C THR A 138 -0.55 14.23 6.49
N LYS A 139 -1.51 15.14 6.22
CA LYS A 139 -1.24 16.26 5.30
C LYS A 139 -0.30 17.27 5.95
N ARG A 140 0.99 17.20 5.62
CA ARG A 140 2.00 18.19 6.02
C ARG A 140 2.19 19.23 4.91
N VAL A 141 2.13 20.51 5.26
CA VAL A 141 2.41 21.61 4.33
C VAL A 141 3.85 22.08 4.57
N ILE A 142 4.71 21.89 3.57
CA ILE A 142 6.10 22.34 3.62
C ILE A 142 6.24 23.60 2.77
N LYS A 143 6.77 24.67 3.35
CA LYS A 143 7.07 25.91 2.63
C LYS A 143 8.43 25.79 1.96
N LEU A 144 8.46 25.79 0.63
CA LEU A 144 9.69 25.78 -0.14
C LEU A 144 10.14 27.20 -0.49
N ARG A 145 11.45 27.45 -0.39
CA ARG A 145 12.09 28.66 -0.92
C ARG A 145 12.99 28.24 -2.07
N VAL A 146 12.66 28.71 -3.26
CA VAL A 146 13.38 28.36 -4.50
C VAL A 146 14.20 29.57 -4.95
N LEU A 147 15.46 29.35 -5.26
CA LEU A 147 16.35 30.37 -5.79
C LEU A 147 16.30 30.30 -7.32
N LYS A 148 15.84 31.37 -7.96
CA LYS A 148 15.80 31.48 -9.42
C LYS A 148 17.21 31.77 -9.94
N LYS A 149 17.79 30.84 -10.72
CA LYS A 149 19.15 30.97 -11.28
C LYS A 149 19.21 31.83 -12.54
N THR A 150 18.16 31.84 -13.37
CA THR A 150 18.09 32.59 -14.63
C THR A 150 16.86 33.49 -14.64
N SER A 151 17.02 34.76 -15.03
CA SER A 151 15.99 35.80 -14.86
C SER A 151 14.71 35.63 -15.70
N GLY A 152 14.62 34.66 -16.61
CA GLY A 152 13.47 34.47 -17.51
C GLY A 152 12.50 33.33 -17.19
N GLN A 153 12.87 32.35 -16.35
CA GLN A 153 12.03 31.16 -16.12
C GLN A 153 10.79 31.49 -15.26
N ASP A 154 9.58 31.20 -15.74
CA ASP A 154 8.36 31.26 -14.94
C ASP A 154 8.24 30.00 -14.08
N LEU A 155 8.25 30.17 -12.76
CA LEU A 155 8.10 29.05 -11.82
C LEU A 155 6.66 28.58 -11.70
N ASN A 156 5.68 29.36 -12.18
CA ASN A 156 4.28 28.96 -12.18
C ASN A 156 3.84 28.29 -13.50
N ASP A 157 4.76 28.14 -14.46
CA ASP A 157 4.50 27.35 -15.68
C ASP A 157 4.16 25.89 -15.32
N PRO A 158 3.08 25.29 -15.85
CA PRO A 158 2.69 23.92 -15.54
C PRO A 158 3.80 22.89 -15.77
N ALA A 159 4.56 23.00 -16.85
CA ALA A 159 5.65 22.08 -17.16
C ALA A 159 6.82 22.23 -16.16
N VAL A 160 7.13 23.46 -15.77
CA VAL A 160 8.16 23.74 -14.74
C VAL A 160 7.73 23.22 -13.38
N ASN A 161 6.46 23.45 -12.99
CA ASN A 161 5.89 22.95 -11.74
C ASN A 161 5.95 21.42 -11.66
N GLU A 162 5.55 20.71 -12.72
CA GLU A 162 5.61 19.25 -12.76
C GLU A 162 7.06 18.74 -12.71
N GLN A 163 7.97 19.36 -13.47
CA GLN A 163 9.39 18.99 -13.44
C GLN A 163 9.99 19.16 -12.03
N MET A 164 9.63 20.23 -11.32
CA MET A 164 10.06 20.45 -9.94
C MET A 164 9.46 19.45 -8.96
N LEU A 165 8.18 19.08 -9.14
CA LEU A 165 7.52 18.07 -8.32
C LEU A 165 8.21 16.71 -8.46
N GLU A 166 8.61 16.36 -9.68
CA GLU A 166 9.32 15.11 -9.94
C GLU A 166 10.73 15.10 -9.34
N GLN A 167 11.45 16.22 -9.43
CA GLN A 167 12.73 16.36 -8.73
C GLN A 167 12.60 16.21 -7.20
N LEU A 168 11.49 16.70 -6.62
CA LEU A 168 11.22 16.52 -5.19
C LEU A 168 10.93 15.06 -4.85
N ARG A 169 10.12 14.37 -5.66
CA ARG A 169 9.86 12.92 -5.48
C ARG A 169 11.17 12.13 -5.51
N GLN A 170 12.04 12.40 -6.49
CA GLN A 170 13.32 11.72 -6.60
C GLN A 170 14.21 11.98 -5.39
N ARG A 171 14.32 13.23 -4.92
CA ARG A 171 15.10 13.54 -3.71
C ARG A 171 14.57 12.84 -2.47
N LEU A 172 13.26 12.73 -2.30
CA LEU A 172 12.68 11.99 -1.18
C LEU A 172 13.05 10.50 -1.27
N LYS A 173 13.00 9.93 -2.47
CA LYS A 173 13.44 8.55 -2.72
C LYS A 173 14.90 8.34 -2.36
N ASP A 174 15.78 9.25 -2.77
CA ASP A 174 17.21 9.19 -2.44
C ASP A 174 17.48 9.26 -0.93
N HIS A 175 16.55 9.82 -0.15
CA HIS A 175 16.61 9.89 1.32
C HIS A 175 15.83 8.76 2.01
N GLY A 176 15.48 7.70 1.28
CA GLY A 176 14.86 6.49 1.84
C GLY A 176 13.35 6.57 2.04
N VAL A 177 12.67 7.57 1.45
CA VAL A 177 11.21 7.66 1.46
C VAL A 177 10.65 6.87 0.28
N ASN A 178 9.78 5.90 0.52
CA ASN A 178 9.10 5.15 -0.53
C ASN A 178 8.12 6.06 -1.29
N PRO A 179 8.19 6.18 -2.63
CA PRO A 179 7.29 7.01 -3.43
C PRO A 179 5.80 6.68 -3.26
N ASP A 180 5.48 5.42 -3.01
CA ASP A 180 4.08 4.96 -2.87
C ASP A 180 3.45 5.39 -1.54
N ASP A 181 4.28 5.69 -0.53
CA ASP A 181 3.82 6.10 0.80
C ASP A 181 3.56 7.61 0.89
N VAL A 182 3.98 8.41 -0.11
CA VAL A 182 3.91 9.88 -0.07
C VAL A 182 3.37 10.49 -1.36
N LYS A 183 2.15 11.04 -1.27
CA LYS A 183 1.55 11.83 -2.36
C LYS A 183 1.96 13.30 -2.27
N LEU A 184 2.79 13.77 -3.21
CA LEU A 184 3.15 15.19 -3.36
C LEU A 184 2.21 15.92 -4.34
N SER A 185 1.85 17.15 -3.99
CA SER A 185 1.08 18.05 -4.86
C SER A 185 1.34 19.53 -4.51
N TRP A 186 1.29 20.41 -5.50
CA TRP A 186 1.33 21.85 -5.26
C TRP A 186 0.02 22.37 -4.66
N ARG A 187 0.12 23.30 -3.71
CA ARG A 187 -1.03 24.05 -3.21
C ARG A 187 -1.14 25.37 -3.97
N LYS A 188 -2.16 25.50 -4.81
CA LYS A 188 -2.53 26.79 -5.43
C LYS A 188 -3.16 27.71 -4.38
N GLN A 189 -2.83 29.00 -4.44
CA GLN A 189 -3.48 30.04 -3.66
C GLN A 189 -4.73 30.56 -4.37
N ALA A 190 -5.43 31.52 -3.76
CA ALA A 190 -6.65 32.12 -4.31
C ALA A 190 -6.44 32.79 -5.68
N ASP A 191 -5.22 33.23 -5.97
CA ASP A 191 -4.82 33.82 -7.25
C ASP A 191 -4.44 32.76 -8.33
N GLY A 192 -4.60 31.47 -8.01
CA GLY A 192 -4.23 30.36 -8.88
C GLY A 192 -2.73 30.06 -8.94
N LYS A 193 -1.87 30.83 -8.26
CA LYS A 193 -0.41 30.67 -8.29
C LYS A 193 0.09 29.80 -7.14
N VAL A 194 1.27 29.21 -7.36
CA VAL A 194 1.98 28.36 -6.39
C VAL A 194 3.16 29.13 -5.78
N PHE A 195 3.91 29.87 -6.61
CA PHE A 195 5.08 30.62 -6.21
C PHE A 195 4.85 32.13 -6.25
N HIS A 196 5.20 32.79 -5.15
CA HIS A 196 5.16 34.25 -5.00
C HIS A 196 6.57 34.80 -4.78
N LYS A 197 6.89 35.90 -5.47
CA LYS A 197 8.15 36.61 -5.26
C LYS A 197 8.14 37.23 -3.87
N VAL A 198 9.12 36.88 -3.05
CA VAL A 198 9.29 37.54 -1.75
C VAL A 198 9.86 38.93 -2.02
N GLU A 199 9.04 39.96 -1.80
CA GLU A 199 9.52 41.35 -1.78
C GLU A 199 10.37 41.54 -0.51
N LYS A 200 11.59 42.07 -0.65
CA LYS A 200 12.40 42.47 0.49
C LYS A 200 11.72 43.68 1.13
N LYS A 201 11.15 43.52 2.34
CA LYS A 201 10.78 44.69 3.15
C LYS A 201 12.07 45.45 3.49
N THR A 202 12.22 46.65 2.96
CA THR A 202 13.21 47.63 3.41
C THR A 202 12.88 48.00 4.85
N GLU A 203 13.75 47.67 5.80
CA GLU A 203 13.63 48.12 7.20
C GLU A 203 13.72 49.64 7.26
N LYS A 204 12.58 50.33 7.41
CA LYS A 204 12.58 51.72 7.89
C LYS A 204 12.89 51.71 9.38
N LYS A 205 14.15 51.98 9.75
CA LYS A 205 14.53 52.39 11.12
C LYS A 205 13.84 53.71 11.45
N THR A 206 12.71 53.66 12.15
CA THR A 206 12.16 54.85 12.80
C THR A 206 12.96 55.08 14.09
N LYS A 207 13.89 56.05 14.06
CA LYS A 207 14.45 56.64 15.28
C LYS A 207 13.30 57.32 16.03
N LYS A 208 12.97 56.84 17.23
CA LYS A 208 12.20 57.63 18.21
C LYS A 208 13.19 58.60 18.85
N THR A 209 12.98 59.88 18.60
CA THR A 209 13.56 60.97 19.39
C THR A 209 12.66 61.14 20.61
N GLU A 210 13.19 60.89 21.81
CA GLU A 210 12.55 61.28 23.07
C GLU A 210 12.98 62.72 23.40
N LEU A 211 11.99 63.53 23.75
CA LEU A 211 12.10 64.86 24.34
C LEU A 211 12.20 64.72 25.85
#